data_AF-A0A5E4JF88-F1
#
_entry.id   AF-A0A5E4JF88-F1
#
_cell.length_a   1.000
_cell.length_b   1.000
_cell.length_c   1.000
_cell.angle_alpha   90.00
_cell.angle_beta   90.00
_cell.angle_gamma   90.00
#
_symmetry.space_group_name_H-M   'P 1'
#
loop_
_entity.id
_entity.type
_entity.pdbx_description
1 polymer ?
#
loop_
_entity_poly.entity_id
_entity_poly.type
_entity_poly.pdbx_seq_one_letter_code
_entity_poly.pdbx_strand_id
1 'polypeptide(L)'
;MPEGIPIQKVVDMKGRNADNNAIIEALRSEGYSFQQIRDAIQQADLKKTITVSPGAPIPQSYPQQQIMTSPQQNTAQRPPMPQQQMQVNPVQAPQMAQQQMMQAPQPQGPSRRSVDLDEVQRVLEEIIEEKWKESEGQLIKINEWRAVVNSKIKEFETRISELNTRIDSFNTVLVKKAESFDETMRNVDTEIQALEKSLNKLVPILSDNISELRGVITDLRKDQPKAENPPMRDIRTSTLL
;
A
#
# COMPACT_ATOMS: atom_id res chain seq x y z
N MET A 1 16.55 -16.95 11.63
CA MET A 1 15.69 -15.78 11.35
C MET A 1 14.28 -16.29 11.13
N PRO A 2 13.23 -15.62 11.61
CA PRO A 2 11.87 -16.01 11.28
C PRO A 2 11.65 -15.88 9.77
N GLU A 3 11.19 -16.95 9.11
CA GLU A 3 10.86 -16.93 7.69
C GLU A 3 9.40 -16.48 7.51
N GLY A 4 9.20 -15.36 6.84
CA GLY A 4 7.88 -14.85 6.47
C GLY A 4 7.60 -13.41 6.92
N ILE A 5 6.61 -12.78 6.28
CA ILE A 5 6.11 -11.45 6.62
C ILE A 5 5.12 -11.60 7.79
N PRO A 6 5.29 -10.89 8.93
CA PRO A 6 4.51 -11.10 10.15
C PRO A 6 3.09 -10.48 10.11
N ILE A 7 2.35 -10.67 9.01
CA ILE A 7 1.05 -10.03 8.75
C ILE A 7 0.04 -10.37 9.85
N GLN A 8 -0.08 -11.65 10.20
CA GLN A 8 -1.06 -12.11 11.18
C GLN A 8 -0.81 -11.48 12.55
N LYS A 9 0.45 -11.34 12.94
CA LYS A 9 0.84 -10.75 14.22
C LYS A 9 0.53 -9.26 14.28
N VAL A 10 0.71 -8.54 13.17
CA VAL A 10 0.30 -7.14 13.07
C VAL A 10 -1.22 -7.00 13.18
N VAL A 11 -2.00 -7.87 12.53
CA VAL A 11 -3.47 -7.87 12.63
C VAL A 11 -3.91 -8.10 14.07
N ASP A 12 -3.33 -9.09 14.76
CA ASP A 12 -3.66 -9.40 16.15
C ASP A 12 -3.32 -8.24 17.10
N MET A 13 -2.15 -7.61 16.92
CA MET A 13 -1.74 -6.44 17.73
C MET A 13 -2.62 -5.21 17.44
N LYS A 14 -2.99 -4.97 16.18
CA LYS A 14 -3.96 -3.92 15.84
C LYS A 14 -5.36 -4.20 16.39
N GLY A 15 -5.76 -5.48 16.47
CA GLY A 15 -7.00 -5.88 17.14
C GLY A 15 -7.03 -5.56 18.63
N ARG A 16 -5.86 -5.44 19.27
CA ARG A 16 -5.69 -5.00 20.67
C ARG A 16 -5.49 -3.48 20.82
N ASN A 17 -5.72 -2.70 19.77
CA ASN A 17 -5.45 -1.25 19.73
C ASN A 17 -3.98 -0.88 20.02
N ALA A 18 -3.01 -1.73 19.66
CA ALA A 18 -1.60 -1.36 19.74
C ALA A 18 -1.24 -0.33 18.66
N ASP A 19 -0.49 0.71 19.04
CA ASP A 19 0.05 1.69 18.11
C ASP A 19 1.14 1.10 17.20
N ASN A 20 1.30 1.69 16.01
CA ASN A 20 2.30 1.24 15.02
C ASN A 20 3.73 1.22 15.59
N ASN A 21 4.08 2.12 16.50
CA ASN A 21 5.39 2.14 17.16
C ASN A 21 5.61 0.91 18.07
N ALA A 22 4.59 0.55 18.86
CA ALA A 22 4.65 -0.64 19.72
C ALA A 22 4.73 -1.93 18.89
N ILE A 23 4.04 -1.97 17.75
CA ILE A 23 4.11 -3.08 16.78
C ILE A 23 5.52 -3.21 16.20
N ILE A 24 6.17 -2.09 15.85
CA ILE A 24 7.53 -2.08 15.30
C ILE A 24 8.53 -2.59 16.36
N GLU A 25 8.43 -2.15 17.60
CA GLU A 25 9.33 -2.60 18.68
C GLU A 25 9.17 -4.09 18.98
N ALA A 26 7.93 -4.58 19.06
CA ALA A 26 7.64 -6.00 19.30
C ALA A 26 8.16 -6.89 18.16
N LEU A 27 8.01 -6.48 16.90
CA LEU A 27 8.51 -7.27 15.78
C LEU A 27 10.04 -7.18 15.61
N ARG A 28 10.65 -6.04 15.99
CA ARG A 28 12.10 -5.92 16.00
C ARG A 28 12.75 -6.82 17.05
N SER A 29 12.17 -6.95 18.24
CA SER A 29 12.70 -7.83 19.29
C SER A 29 12.64 -9.31 18.89
N GLU A 30 11.73 -9.66 17.99
CA GLU A 30 11.59 -11.00 17.41
C GLU A 30 12.49 -11.24 16.18
N GLY A 31 13.26 -10.24 15.76
CA GLY A 31 14.23 -10.36 14.69
C GLY A 31 13.68 -10.12 13.28
N TYR A 32 12.50 -9.52 13.13
CA TYR A 32 12.01 -9.09 11.82
C TYR A 32 12.73 -7.81 11.36
N SER A 33 13.02 -7.74 10.06
CA SER A 33 13.60 -6.53 9.45
C SER A 33 12.57 -5.40 9.34
N PHE A 34 13.06 -4.15 9.34
CA PHE A 34 12.20 -2.97 9.20
C PHE A 34 11.31 -3.01 7.94
N GLN A 35 11.84 -3.53 6.82
CA GLN A 35 11.09 -3.64 5.57
C GLN A 35 9.93 -4.65 5.68
N GLN A 36 10.18 -5.83 6.26
CA GLN A 36 9.13 -6.83 6.52
C GLN A 36 8.04 -6.29 7.46
N ILE A 37 8.42 -5.51 8.47
CA ILE A 37 7.48 -4.88 9.40
C ILE A 37 6.58 -3.87 8.67
N ARG A 38 7.18 -3.00 7.84
CA ARG A 38 6.43 -2.01 7.07
C ARG A 38 5.45 -2.66 6.10
N ASP A 39 5.90 -3.69 5.39
CA ASP A 39 5.07 -4.42 4.42
C ASP A 39 3.93 -5.17 5.13
N ALA A 40 4.19 -5.75 6.30
CA ALA A 40 3.16 -6.39 7.13
C ALA A 40 2.08 -5.40 7.61
N ILE A 41 2.46 -4.19 8.02
CA ILE A 41 1.54 -3.14 8.48
C ILE A 41 0.62 -2.68 7.34
N GLN A 42 1.18 -2.42 6.16
CA GLN A 42 0.39 -2.03 4.99
C GLN A 42 -0.61 -3.12 4.59
N GLN A 43 -0.17 -4.38 4.57
CA GLN A 43 -1.05 -5.50 4.22
C GLN A 43 -2.14 -5.74 5.27
N ALA A 44 -1.84 -5.56 6.56
CA ALA A 44 -2.83 -5.67 7.63
C ALA A 44 -3.94 -4.60 7.51
N ASP A 45 -3.60 -3.36 7.13
CA ASP A 45 -4.59 -2.30 6.92
C ASP A 45 -5.51 -2.58 5.73
N LEU A 46 -4.96 -3.10 4.63
CA LEU A 46 -5.76 -3.51 3.47
C LEU A 46 -6.73 -4.64 3.81
N LYS A 47 -6.28 -5.63 4.59
CA LYS A 47 -7.10 -6.79 4.97
C LYS A 47 -8.27 -6.41 5.90
N LYS A 48 -8.08 -5.42 6.79
CA LYS A 48 -9.14 -4.93 7.68
C LYS A 48 -10.30 -4.30 6.90
N THR A 49 -9.99 -3.59 5.81
CA THR A 49 -11.00 -2.95 4.94
C THR A 49 -11.86 -3.96 4.18
N ILE A 50 -11.36 -5.18 3.95
CA ILE A 50 -12.07 -6.20 3.16
C ILE A 50 -13.01 -7.06 4.02
N THR A 51 -12.86 -7.06 5.35
CA THR A 51 -13.58 -7.98 6.25
C THR A 51 -14.90 -7.39 6.79
N VAL A 52 -15.38 -6.27 6.24
CA VAL A 52 -16.68 -5.69 6.61
C VAL A 52 -17.79 -6.21 5.70
N SER A 53 -18.52 -7.21 6.23
CA SER A 53 -19.91 -7.60 5.94
C SER A 53 -20.33 -7.98 4.50
N PRO A 54 -20.63 -9.27 4.22
CA PRO A 54 -21.33 -9.67 3.01
C PRO A 54 -22.82 -9.30 3.13
N GLY A 55 -23.24 -8.23 2.45
CA GLY A 55 -24.68 -7.93 2.30
C GLY A 55 -25.09 -6.45 2.31
N ALA A 56 -24.17 -5.50 2.42
CA ALA A 56 -24.51 -4.08 2.30
C ALA A 56 -24.28 -3.58 0.85
N PRO A 57 -25.21 -2.78 0.28
CA PRO A 57 -25.03 -2.19 -1.04
C PRO A 57 -23.73 -1.37 -1.06
N ILE A 58 -22.94 -1.64 -2.09
CA ILE A 58 -21.61 -1.11 -2.33
C ILE A 58 -21.68 0.43 -2.32
N PRO A 59 -21.11 1.13 -1.32
CA PRO A 59 -20.91 2.56 -1.45
C PRO A 59 -19.78 2.74 -2.45
N GLN A 60 -20.10 3.30 -3.62
CA GLN A 60 -19.11 3.92 -4.50
C GLN A 60 -18.51 5.13 -3.75
N SER A 61 -17.54 4.86 -2.88
CA SER A 61 -16.63 5.89 -2.38
C SER A 61 -15.24 5.57 -2.88
N TYR A 62 -14.89 6.21 -3.98
CA TYR A 62 -13.51 6.40 -4.39
C TYR A 62 -12.77 7.06 -3.21
N PRO A 63 -11.69 6.48 -2.67
CA PRO A 63 -10.79 7.28 -1.87
C PRO A 63 -10.09 8.24 -2.83
N GLN A 64 -10.55 9.49 -2.87
CA GLN A 64 -9.70 10.58 -3.30
C GLN A 64 -8.43 10.51 -2.45
N GLN A 65 -7.31 10.23 -3.10
CA GLN A 65 -6.00 10.42 -2.52
C GLN A 65 -5.85 11.91 -2.22
N GLN A 66 -6.11 12.30 -0.97
CA GLN A 66 -5.58 13.53 -0.45
C GLN A 66 -4.07 13.37 -0.38
N ILE A 67 -3.40 14.00 -1.33
CA ILE A 67 -1.95 14.17 -1.40
C ILE A 67 -1.57 15.13 -0.26
N MET A 68 -1.48 14.61 0.96
CA MET A 68 -0.93 15.34 2.10
C MET A 68 0.60 15.28 1.97
N THR A 69 1.15 16.20 1.19
CA THR A 69 2.59 16.46 1.12
C THR A 69 3.03 17.06 2.46
N SER A 70 3.40 16.19 3.38
CA SER A 70 4.14 16.58 4.58
C SER A 70 5.60 16.82 4.15
N PRO A 71 6.22 17.97 4.44
CA PRO A 71 7.65 18.16 4.25
C PRO A 71 8.40 17.31 5.29
N GLN A 72 8.75 16.07 4.92
CA GLN A 72 9.57 15.23 5.77
C GLN A 72 11.01 15.71 5.69
N GLN A 73 11.40 16.39 6.77
CA GLN A 73 12.72 16.87 7.07
C GLN A 73 13.73 15.72 6.98
N ASN A 74 14.64 15.88 6.03
CA ASN A 74 15.75 15.00 5.71
C ASN A 74 16.72 14.96 6.91
N THR A 75 16.57 13.96 7.80
CA THR A 75 17.58 13.68 8.83
C THR A 75 18.65 12.80 8.21
N ALA A 76 19.65 13.48 7.67
CA ALA A 76 20.88 12.89 7.20
C ALA A 76 21.56 12.08 8.31
N GLN A 77 22.03 10.91 7.90
CA GLN A 77 22.86 9.97 8.62
C GLN A 77 24.04 10.69 9.32
N ARG A 78 24.12 10.57 10.64
CA ARG A 78 25.35 10.80 11.39
C ARG A 78 26.27 9.57 11.27
N PRO A 79 27.58 9.73 11.10
CA PRO A 79 28.54 8.64 11.23
C PRO A 79 28.67 8.19 12.69
N PRO A 80 29.06 6.92 12.94
CA PRO A 80 29.22 6.39 14.29
C PRO A 80 30.45 7.00 14.97
N MET A 81 30.28 7.51 16.19
CA MET A 81 31.39 7.85 17.08
C MET A 81 31.93 6.58 17.76
N PRO A 82 33.26 6.43 17.89
CA PRO A 82 33.84 5.46 18.81
C PRO A 82 33.65 5.93 20.26
N GLN A 83 33.02 5.08 21.09
CA GLN A 83 33.00 5.24 22.54
C GLN A 83 34.41 5.00 23.09
N GLN A 84 35.12 6.06 23.50
CA GLN A 84 36.19 5.94 24.47
C GLN A 84 35.57 5.90 25.87
N GLN A 85 35.66 4.74 26.51
CA GLN A 85 35.40 4.58 27.94
C GLN A 85 36.53 5.30 28.70
N MET A 86 36.22 6.44 29.32
CA MET A 86 37.03 6.97 30.41
C MET A 86 36.43 6.50 31.74
N GLN A 87 37.07 5.49 32.32
CA GLN A 87 36.83 4.98 33.66
C GLN A 87 37.46 5.96 34.66
N VAL A 88 36.62 6.75 35.34
CA VAL A 88 37.01 7.59 36.47
C VAL A 88 37.12 6.73 37.72
N ASN A 89 38.35 6.60 38.23
CA ASN A 89 38.64 5.93 39.49
C ASN A 89 39.01 7.02 40.53
N PRO A 90 38.21 7.23 41.59
CA PRO A 90 38.57 8.18 42.65
C PRO A 90 39.44 7.48 43.69
N VAL A 91 40.72 7.87 43.79
CA VAL A 91 41.61 7.39 44.87
C VAL A 91 41.59 8.39 46.02
N GLN A 92 41.22 7.85 47.18
CA GLN A 92 41.20 8.49 48.49
C GLN A 92 42.61 8.86 48.96
N ALA A 93 42.69 10.01 49.63
CA ALA A 93 43.82 10.39 50.47
C ALA A 93 43.97 9.44 51.67
N PRO A 94 45.21 9.19 52.13
CA PRO A 94 45.49 9.44 53.55
C PRO A 94 46.75 10.29 53.78
N GLN A 95 46.64 11.18 54.75
CA GLN A 95 47.74 11.87 55.42
C GLN A 95 48.75 10.87 56.00
N MET A 96 50.04 11.15 55.88
CA MET A 96 51.00 10.83 56.93
C MET A 96 52.07 11.90 57.06
N ALA A 97 52.33 12.22 58.32
CA ALA A 97 53.27 13.22 58.77
C ALA A 97 54.69 12.67 58.86
N GLN A 98 55.62 13.62 58.79
CA GLN A 98 56.89 13.67 59.50
C GLN A 98 58.06 12.78 59.07
N GLN A 99 59.12 13.52 58.69
CA GLN A 99 60.47 13.48 59.24
C GLN A 99 61.56 12.68 58.50
N GLN A 100 62.69 13.39 58.42
CA GLN A 100 64.08 12.97 58.26
C GLN A 100 64.74 13.10 56.87
N MET A 101 65.70 14.02 56.92
CA MET A 101 66.83 14.30 56.05
C MET A 101 67.40 13.08 55.33
N MET A 102 67.57 13.19 54.01
CA MET A 102 68.81 12.77 53.37
C MET A 102 68.95 13.43 51.99
N GLN A 103 70.13 14.00 51.79
CA GLN A 103 70.60 14.65 50.57
C GLN A 103 70.75 13.58 49.49
N ALA A 104 70.03 13.71 48.37
CA ALA A 104 70.15 12.83 47.21
C ALA A 104 70.41 13.66 45.93
N PRO A 105 71.25 13.19 44.99
CA PRO A 105 71.68 13.97 43.83
C PRO A 105 70.52 14.23 42.87
N GLN A 106 70.51 15.44 42.29
CA GLN A 106 69.60 15.82 41.21
C GLN A 106 69.61 14.78 40.08
N PRO A 107 68.44 14.24 39.69
CA PRO A 107 68.27 13.66 38.37
C PRO A 107 68.36 14.80 37.36
N GLN A 108 69.36 14.73 36.49
CA GLN A 108 69.42 15.51 35.26
C GLN A 108 68.08 15.34 34.53
N GLY A 109 67.30 16.42 34.46
CA GLY A 109 66.09 16.47 33.67
C GLY A 109 66.44 16.14 32.21
N PRO A 110 65.57 15.40 31.51
CA PRO A 110 65.81 15.04 30.12
C PRO A 110 66.00 16.32 29.32
N SER A 111 67.11 16.37 28.57
CA SER A 111 67.33 17.35 27.51
C SER A 111 66.01 17.51 26.77
N ARG A 112 65.45 18.73 26.80
CA ARG A 112 64.45 19.15 25.83
C ARG A 112 65.11 18.93 24.48
N ARG A 113 64.76 17.81 23.85
CA ARG A 113 65.02 17.53 22.44
C ARG A 113 64.42 18.74 21.74
N SER A 114 65.28 19.66 21.32
CA SER A 114 64.90 20.69 20.37
C SER A 114 64.35 19.92 19.18
N VAL A 115 63.03 19.87 19.08
CA VAL A 115 62.36 19.28 17.94
C VAL A 115 62.89 20.08 16.76
N ASP A 116 63.60 19.40 15.87
CA ASP A 116 64.24 20.03 14.73
C ASP A 116 63.11 20.59 13.86
N LEU A 117 63.00 21.92 13.79
CA LEU A 117 61.89 22.59 13.10
C LEU A 117 61.88 22.22 11.62
N ASP A 118 63.04 21.90 11.06
CA ASP A 118 63.22 21.45 9.68
C ASP A 118 62.62 20.05 9.47
N GLU A 119 62.70 19.15 10.45
CA GLU A 119 62.07 17.83 10.39
C GLU A 119 60.54 17.95 10.49
N VAL A 120 60.05 18.82 11.38
CA VAL A 120 58.62 19.11 11.50
C VAL A 120 58.08 19.76 10.24
N GLN A 121 58.81 20.69 9.61
CA GLN A 121 58.41 21.32 8.37
C GLN A 121 58.31 20.30 7.23
N ARG A 122 59.29 19.41 7.09
CA ARG A 122 59.27 18.37 6.07
C ARG A 122 58.08 17.41 6.25
N VAL A 123 57.83 16.98 7.48
CA VAL A 123 56.67 16.13 7.79
C VAL A 123 55.36 16.90 7.52
N LEU A 124 55.32 18.19 7.80
CA LEU A 124 54.14 19.01 7.55
C LEU A 124 53.87 19.20 6.04
N GLU A 125 54.91 19.44 5.24
CA GLU A 125 54.79 19.55 3.77
C GLU A 125 54.30 18.24 3.16
N GLU A 126 54.84 17.10 3.60
CA GLU A 126 54.40 15.77 3.13
C GLU A 126 52.94 15.49 3.52
N ILE A 127 52.53 15.84 4.75
CA ILE A 127 51.12 15.71 5.19
C ILE A 127 50.20 16.62 4.36
N ILE A 128 50.61 17.85 4.07
CA ILE A 128 49.80 18.79 3.27
C ILE A 128 49.64 18.26 1.85
N GLU A 129 50.71 17.77 1.22
CA GLU A 129 50.65 17.23 -0.14
C GLU A 129 49.79 15.97 -0.20
N GLU A 130 49.92 15.06 0.78
CA GLU A 130 49.09 13.87 0.89
C GLU A 130 47.60 14.23 1.01
N LYS A 131 47.26 15.18 1.91
CA LYS A 131 45.88 15.62 2.14
C LYS A 131 45.32 16.40 0.96
N TRP A 132 46.15 17.16 0.25
CA TRP A 132 45.74 17.86 -0.97
C TRP A 132 45.38 16.87 -2.07
N LYS A 133 46.23 15.85 -2.29
CA LYS A 133 45.99 14.79 -3.26
C LYS A 133 44.77 13.94 -2.92
N GLU A 134 44.56 13.64 -1.64
CA GLU A 134 43.34 12.97 -1.17
C GLU A 134 42.09 13.81 -1.48
N SER A 135 42.16 15.12 -1.22
CA SER A 135 41.06 16.06 -1.48
C SER A 135 40.76 16.20 -2.97
N GLU A 136 41.78 16.28 -3.83
CA GLU A 136 41.63 16.29 -5.29
C GLU A 136 40.93 15.01 -5.78
N GLY A 137 41.31 13.86 -5.22
CA GLY A 137 40.65 12.58 -5.50
C GLY A 137 39.16 12.57 -5.11
N GLN A 138 38.80 13.21 -4.00
CA GLN A 138 37.39 13.34 -3.60
C GLN A 138 36.60 14.26 -4.55
N LEU A 139 37.20 15.36 -5.03
CA LEU A 139 36.57 16.27 -5.99
C LEU A 139 36.25 15.56 -7.32
N ILE A 140 37.14 14.69 -7.79
CA ILE A 140 36.89 13.87 -8.99
C ILE A 140 35.68 12.96 -8.77
N LYS A 141 35.62 12.25 -7.63
CA LYS A 141 34.47 11.39 -7.28
C LYS A 141 33.15 12.16 -7.19
N ILE A 142 33.17 13.39 -6.65
CA ILE A 142 31.99 14.26 -6.61
C ILE A 142 31.54 14.63 -8.03
N ASN A 143 32.48 14.90 -8.93
CA ASN A 143 32.16 15.23 -10.31
C ASN A 143 31.57 14.03 -11.07
N GLU A 144 32.11 12.83 -10.87
CA GLU A 144 31.56 11.58 -11.40
C GLU A 144 30.14 11.32 -10.85
N TRP A 145 29.96 11.46 -9.54
CA TRP A 145 28.64 11.31 -8.93
C TRP A 145 27.65 12.33 -9.47
N ARG A 146 28.06 13.59 -9.65
CA ARG A 146 27.23 14.64 -10.28
C ARG A 146 26.82 14.24 -11.70
N ALA A 147 27.74 13.68 -12.49
CA ALA A 147 27.42 13.20 -13.83
C ALA A 147 26.37 12.08 -13.82
N VAL A 148 26.51 11.10 -12.92
CA VAL A 148 25.53 10.01 -12.75
C VAL A 148 24.16 10.54 -12.31
N VAL A 149 24.12 11.46 -11.35
CA VAL A 149 22.87 12.08 -10.87
C VAL A 149 22.19 12.86 -11.99
N ASN A 150 22.93 13.66 -12.75
CA ASN A 150 22.38 14.40 -13.89
C ASN A 150 21.83 13.46 -14.97
N SER A 151 22.49 12.33 -15.22
CA SER A 151 21.99 11.31 -16.15
C SER A 151 20.66 10.71 -15.66
N LYS A 152 20.57 10.38 -14.38
CA LYS A 152 19.34 9.83 -13.78
C LYS A 152 18.19 10.84 -13.76
N ILE A 153 18.49 12.12 -13.52
CA ILE A 153 17.49 13.20 -13.58
C ILE A 153 16.91 13.29 -15.00
N LYS A 154 17.76 13.29 -16.04
CA LYS A 154 17.30 13.32 -17.43
C LYS A 154 16.45 12.10 -17.78
N GLU A 155 16.85 10.91 -17.36
CA GLU A 155 16.06 9.69 -17.56
C GLU A 155 14.69 9.79 -16.87
N PHE A 156 14.63 10.37 -15.67
CA PHE A 156 13.39 10.58 -14.94
C PHE A 156 12.48 11.61 -15.63
N GLU A 157 13.04 12.70 -16.15
CA GLU A 157 12.32 13.69 -16.96
C GLU A 157 11.72 13.06 -18.21
N THR A 158 12.47 12.21 -18.91
CA THR A 158 11.96 11.44 -20.07
C THR A 158 10.79 10.54 -19.66
N ARG A 159 10.95 9.76 -18.58
CA ARG A 159 9.88 8.87 -18.09
C ARG A 159 8.62 9.62 -17.66
N ILE A 160 8.75 10.79 -17.03
CA ILE A 160 7.61 11.65 -16.69
C ILE A 160 6.91 12.15 -17.95
N SER A 161 7.67 12.61 -18.94
CA SER A 161 7.11 13.07 -20.22
C SER A 161 6.33 11.96 -20.95
N GLU A 162 6.89 10.75 -20.99
CA GLU A 162 6.21 9.58 -21.53
C GLU A 162 4.95 9.22 -20.74
N LEU A 163 5.01 9.30 -19.40
CA LEU A 163 3.86 9.05 -18.54
C LEU A 163 2.72 10.05 -18.80
N ASN A 164 3.04 11.34 -18.92
CA ASN A 164 2.05 12.37 -19.26
C ASN A 164 1.40 12.08 -20.61
N THR A 165 2.19 11.73 -21.62
CA THR A 165 1.67 11.35 -22.94
C THR A 165 0.74 10.13 -22.87
N ARG A 166 1.08 9.13 -22.05
CA ARG A 166 0.22 7.95 -21.83
C ARG A 166 -1.07 8.32 -21.12
N ILE A 167 -1.03 9.20 -20.11
CA ILE A 167 -2.22 9.70 -19.41
C ILE A 167 -3.14 10.44 -20.39
N ASP A 168 -2.61 11.30 -21.25
CA ASP A 168 -3.40 12.03 -22.24
C ASP A 168 -4.06 11.09 -23.25
N SER A 169 -3.32 10.08 -23.72
CA SER A 169 -3.87 9.04 -24.61
C SER A 169 -4.97 8.22 -23.91
N PHE A 170 -4.79 7.90 -22.64
CA PHE A 170 -5.76 7.16 -21.83
C PHE A 170 -7.03 7.98 -21.59
N ASN A 171 -6.89 9.27 -21.24
CA ASN A 171 -8.01 10.20 -21.10
C ASN A 171 -8.79 10.31 -22.42
N THR A 172 -8.09 10.38 -23.55
CA THR A 172 -8.72 10.39 -24.88
C THR A 172 -9.51 9.11 -25.13
N VAL A 173 -8.95 7.95 -24.80
CA VAL A 173 -9.65 6.65 -24.94
C VAL A 173 -10.85 6.55 -24.00
N LEU A 174 -10.71 7.03 -22.75
CA LEU A 174 -11.81 7.03 -21.78
C LEU A 174 -12.97 7.92 -22.22
N VAL A 175 -12.69 9.13 -22.72
CA VAL A 175 -13.73 10.03 -23.23
C VAL A 175 -14.43 9.39 -24.42
N LYS A 176 -13.69 8.85 -25.40
CA LYS A 176 -14.29 8.14 -26.55
C LYS A 176 -15.14 6.94 -26.11
N LYS A 177 -14.68 6.19 -25.11
CA LYS A 177 -15.44 5.05 -24.59
C LYS A 177 -16.70 5.50 -23.86
N ALA A 178 -16.64 6.60 -23.11
CA ALA A 178 -17.81 7.20 -22.47
C ALA A 178 -18.83 7.70 -23.50
N GLU A 179 -18.37 8.36 -24.57
CA GLU A 179 -19.23 8.76 -25.71
C GLU A 179 -19.88 7.55 -26.38
N SER A 180 -19.12 6.48 -26.66
CA SER A 180 -19.68 5.26 -27.24
C SER A 180 -20.69 4.56 -26.33
N PHE A 181 -20.50 4.66 -25.01
CA PHE A 181 -21.42 4.12 -24.02
C PHE A 181 -22.71 4.94 -23.96
N ASP A 182 -22.61 6.27 -23.99
CA ASP A 182 -23.77 7.17 -24.08
C ASP A 182 -24.60 6.91 -25.35
N GLU A 183 -23.93 6.74 -26.50
CA GLU A 183 -24.59 6.39 -27.76
C GLU A 183 -25.25 5.01 -27.71
N THR A 184 -24.58 4.01 -27.13
CA THR A 184 -25.17 2.68 -26.92
C THR A 184 -26.38 2.74 -26.01
N MET A 185 -26.31 3.50 -24.92
CA MET A 185 -27.42 3.67 -23.98
C MET A 185 -28.63 4.34 -24.67
N ARG A 186 -28.37 5.36 -25.49
CA ARG A 186 -29.41 6.03 -26.28
C ARG A 186 -30.07 5.08 -27.28
N ASN A 187 -29.29 4.23 -27.95
CA ASN A 187 -29.83 3.21 -28.85
C ASN A 187 -30.69 2.20 -28.07
N VAL A 188 -30.21 1.74 -26.92
CA VAL A 188 -30.98 0.85 -26.03
C VAL A 188 -32.28 1.50 -25.59
N ASP A 189 -32.29 2.79 -25.21
CA ASP A 189 -33.52 3.52 -24.87
C ASP A 189 -34.52 3.54 -26.03
N THR A 190 -34.04 3.72 -27.27
CA THR A 190 -34.94 3.68 -28.44
C THR A 190 -35.49 2.28 -28.72
N GLU A 191 -34.69 1.24 -28.52
CA GLU A 191 -35.13 -0.15 -28.66
C GLU A 191 -36.14 -0.53 -27.57
N ILE A 192 -35.90 -0.09 -26.33
CA ILE A 192 -36.83 -0.28 -25.21
C ILE A 192 -38.15 0.43 -25.51
N GLN A 193 -38.14 1.65 -26.03
CA GLN A 193 -39.38 2.35 -26.43
C GLN A 193 -40.10 1.65 -27.58
N ALA A 194 -39.36 1.09 -28.54
CA ALA A 194 -39.95 0.31 -29.62
C ALA A 194 -40.60 -0.98 -29.09
N LEU A 195 -39.91 -1.67 -28.18
CA LEU A 195 -40.42 -2.85 -27.48
C LEU A 195 -41.67 -2.50 -26.65
N GLU A 196 -41.64 -1.41 -25.89
CA GLU A 196 -42.79 -0.91 -25.12
C GLU A 196 -43.99 -0.65 -26.04
N LYS A 197 -43.79 0.04 -27.17
CA LYS A 197 -44.84 0.26 -28.17
C LYS A 197 -45.35 -1.06 -28.76
N SER A 198 -44.48 -2.03 -29.01
CA SER A 198 -44.88 -3.34 -29.51
C SER A 198 -45.71 -4.11 -28.47
N LEU A 199 -45.31 -4.07 -27.20
CA LEU A 199 -46.02 -4.69 -26.09
C LEU A 199 -47.39 -4.06 -25.89
N ASN A 200 -47.48 -2.72 -25.92
CA ASN A 200 -48.73 -1.98 -25.83
C ASN A 200 -49.71 -2.32 -26.98
N LYS A 201 -49.22 -2.74 -28.16
CA LYS A 201 -50.05 -3.24 -29.26
C LYS A 201 -50.43 -4.71 -29.10
N LEU A 202 -49.52 -5.53 -28.56
CA LEU A 202 -49.75 -6.97 -28.38
C LEU A 202 -50.73 -7.27 -27.24
N VAL A 203 -50.69 -6.51 -26.15
CA VAL A 203 -51.57 -6.74 -24.99
C VAL A 203 -53.07 -6.71 -25.35
N PRO A 204 -53.58 -5.71 -26.11
CA PRO A 204 -54.96 -5.72 -26.60
C PRO A 204 -55.26 -6.90 -27.51
N ILE A 205 -54.40 -7.19 -28.49
CA ILE A 205 -54.60 -8.30 -29.45
C ILE A 205 -54.68 -9.65 -28.72
N LEU A 206 -53.82 -9.87 -27.72
CA LEU A 206 -53.88 -11.07 -26.88
C LEU A 206 -55.18 -11.13 -26.07
N SER A 207 -55.61 -10.00 -25.51
CA SER A 207 -56.89 -9.91 -24.78
C SER A 207 -58.08 -10.22 -25.70
N ASP A 208 -58.10 -9.64 -26.89
CA ASP A 208 -59.14 -9.83 -27.90
C ASP A 208 -59.18 -11.29 -28.36
N ASN A 209 -58.03 -11.87 -28.71
CA ASN A 209 -57.91 -13.28 -29.10
C ASN A 209 -58.36 -14.24 -27.98
N ILE A 210 -58.00 -13.97 -26.72
CA ILE A 210 -58.46 -14.77 -25.57
C ILE A 210 -59.98 -14.65 -25.40
N SER A 211 -60.53 -13.45 -25.62
CA SER A 211 -61.98 -13.21 -25.54
C SER A 211 -62.75 -13.90 -26.66
N GLU A 212 -62.23 -13.90 -27.90
CA GLU A 212 -62.77 -14.66 -29.04
C GLU A 212 -62.71 -16.17 -28.80
N LEU A 213 -61.57 -16.69 -28.33
CA LEU A 213 -61.44 -18.11 -27.95
C LEU A 213 -62.47 -18.52 -26.90
N ARG A 214 -62.70 -17.67 -25.89
CA ARG A 214 -63.76 -17.89 -24.91
C ARG A 214 -65.15 -17.89 -25.57
N GLY A 215 -65.39 -17.00 -26.53
CA GLY A 215 -66.61 -16.98 -27.33
C GLY A 215 -66.84 -18.29 -28.09
N VAL A 216 -65.86 -18.71 -28.89
CA VAL A 216 -65.90 -19.96 -29.68
C VAL A 216 -66.13 -21.19 -28.79
N ILE A 217 -65.45 -21.28 -27.63
CA ILE A 217 -65.67 -22.38 -26.67
C ILE A 217 -67.11 -22.34 -26.12
N THR A 218 -67.65 -21.16 -25.86
CA THR A 218 -69.02 -21.00 -25.33
C THR A 218 -70.06 -21.43 -26.37
N ASP A 219 -69.87 -21.05 -27.64
CA ASP A 219 -70.73 -21.44 -28.75
C ASP A 219 -70.66 -22.95 -29.01
N LEU A 220 -69.46 -23.53 -29.04
CA LEU A 220 -69.26 -24.99 -29.12
C LEU A 220 -69.94 -25.74 -27.97
N ARG A 221 -69.93 -25.18 -26.76
CA ARG A 221 -70.62 -25.77 -25.61
C ARG A 221 -72.14 -25.64 -25.70
N LYS A 222 -72.65 -24.67 -26.45
CA LYS A 222 -74.08 -24.43 -26.68
C LYS A 222 -74.64 -25.35 -27.77
N ASP A 223 -73.83 -25.64 -28.80
CA ASP A 223 -74.15 -26.56 -29.89
C ASP A 223 -73.86 -28.04 -29.55
N GLN A 224 -73.20 -28.35 -28.42
CA GLN A 224 -73.30 -29.69 -27.88
C GLN A 224 -74.77 -29.94 -27.50
N PRO A 225 -75.48 -30.86 -28.21
CA PRO A 225 -76.80 -31.27 -27.75
C PRO A 225 -76.61 -31.78 -26.33
N LYS A 226 -77.41 -31.27 -25.39
CA LYS A 226 -77.51 -31.84 -24.05
C LYS A 226 -77.62 -33.33 -24.24
N ALA A 227 -76.53 -34.06 -23.97
CA ALA A 227 -76.56 -35.51 -23.91
C ALA A 227 -77.60 -35.80 -22.84
N GLU A 228 -78.79 -36.14 -23.32
CA GLU A 228 -79.93 -36.55 -22.55
C GLU A 228 -79.42 -37.59 -21.56
N ASN A 229 -79.56 -37.27 -20.27
CA ASN A 229 -79.13 -38.09 -19.15
C ASN A 229 -79.42 -39.56 -19.49
N PRO A 230 -78.40 -40.44 -19.65
CA PRO A 230 -78.70 -41.86 -19.65
C PRO A 230 -79.36 -42.16 -18.30
N PRO A 231 -80.55 -42.80 -18.29
CA PRO A 231 -81.27 -43.07 -17.06
C PRO A 231 -80.34 -43.81 -16.10
N MET A 232 -80.29 -43.33 -14.86
CA MET A 232 -79.69 -44.04 -13.73
C MET A 232 -80.06 -45.51 -13.84
N ARG A 233 -79.08 -46.34 -14.26
CA ARG A 233 -79.18 -47.76 -14.02
C ARG A 233 -78.95 -47.93 -12.53
N ASP A 234 -80.04 -48.17 -11.81
CA ASP A 234 -80.05 -48.74 -10.47
C ASP A 234 -79.03 -49.87 -10.41
N ILE A 235 -77.85 -49.59 -9.83
CA ILE A 235 -76.92 -50.63 -9.41
C ILE A 235 -77.50 -51.21 -8.12
N ARG A 236 -78.51 -52.06 -8.27
CA ARG A 236 -78.81 -53.12 -7.30
C ARG A 236 -77.76 -54.22 -7.46
N THR A 237 -76.61 -54.05 -6.82
CA THR A 237 -75.80 -55.19 -6.36
C THR A 237 -76.15 -55.38 -4.89
N SER A 238 -77.15 -56.20 -4.57
CA SER A 238 -76.99 -57.64 -4.33
C SER A 238 -75.89 -57.91 -3.32
N THR A 239 -76.29 -57.94 -2.06
CA THR A 239 -76.16 -59.11 -1.17
C THR A 239 -75.55 -60.33 -1.86
N LEU A 240 -74.42 -60.83 -1.37
CA LEU A 240 -74.18 -62.26 -1.08
C LEU A 240 -72.76 -62.45 -0.52
N LEU A 241 -72.76 -62.91 0.74
CA LEU A 241 -71.80 -63.78 1.43
C LEU A 241 -70.31 -63.40 1.46
#